data_AF-A0AAV9C7I9-F1
#
_entry.id   AF-A0AAV9C7I9-F1
#
_cell.length_a   1.000
_cell.length_b   1.000
_cell.length_c   1.000
_cell.angle_alpha   90.00
_cell.angle_beta   90.00
_cell.angle_gamma   90.00
#
_symmetry.space_group_name_H-M   'P 1'
#
loop_
_entity.id
_entity.type
_entity.pdbx_description
1 polymer ?
#
loop_
_entity_poly.entity_id
_entity_poly.type
_entity_poly.pdbx_seq_one_letter_code
_entity_poly.pdbx_strand_id
1 'polypeptide(L)'
;MGNIGQNHQIEQVLWPASVLSGIIMCKIVYEATGLISSQYFKGYAKLSNAQKVEWNNRGFSTFHAVIVAVLSFHLVVQSDLFKDDSQGEMMVNRKSTLSDSVFGMSLGYFLSDLGMILWYFPALGGKEYLIHHGLSMYSIFLSLVSGKGQIYILMVLFTESTTPFVNLRWYLDLAGQKNSKFYAFNGIVLFFGWLVARILLFIYFYMHIYAHFDQIRTVFPLGFYSLLVVPPMLAMMNVVWFWKICKGLKKTLMKARHRK
;
A
#
# COMPACT_ATOMS: atom_id res chain seq x y z
N MET A 1 -3.27 -36.73 12.74
CA MET A 1 -3.72 -35.71 13.70
C MET A 1 -2.61 -34.79 14.24
N GLY A 2 -1.31 -35.09 14.08
CA GLY A 2 -0.22 -34.23 14.58
C GLY A 2 0.07 -32.93 13.78
N ASN A 3 -0.35 -32.84 12.51
CA ASN A 3 0.02 -31.72 11.62
C ASN A 3 -0.83 -30.45 11.78
N ILE A 4 -2.11 -30.57 12.16
CA ILE A 4 -3.04 -29.43 12.24
C ILE A 4 -2.72 -28.55 13.46
N GLY A 5 -2.40 -29.17 14.60
CA GLY A 5 -2.01 -28.45 15.82
C GLY A 5 -0.67 -27.71 15.70
N GLN A 6 0.31 -28.31 15.01
CA GLN A 6 1.60 -27.66 14.74
C GLN A 6 1.47 -26.49 13.76
N ASN A 7 0.72 -26.64 12.65
CA ASN A 7 0.49 -25.54 11.72
C ASN A 7 -0.24 -24.36 12.39
N HIS A 8 -1.22 -24.63 13.25
CA HIS A 8 -1.92 -23.57 13.98
C HIS A 8 -1.00 -22.81 14.95
N GLN A 9 -0.11 -23.50 15.67
CA GLN A 9 0.87 -22.85 16.55
C GLN A 9 1.92 -22.04 15.77
N ILE A 10 2.40 -22.54 14.63
CA ILE A 10 3.34 -21.82 13.76
C ILE A 10 2.70 -20.53 13.25
N GLU A 11 1.45 -20.60 12.78
CA GLU A 11 0.71 -19.42 12.32
C GLU A 11 0.49 -18.38 13.42
N GLN A 12 0.19 -18.79 14.65
CA GLN A 12 0.02 -17.89 15.79
C GLN A 12 1.29 -17.08 16.12
N VAL A 13 2.47 -17.63 15.86
CA VAL A 13 3.76 -16.96 16.11
C VAL A 13 4.27 -16.19 14.90
N LEU A 14 3.93 -16.64 13.69
CA LEU A 14 4.49 -16.12 12.45
C LEU A 14 4.03 -14.70 12.13
N TRP A 15 2.71 -14.43 12.15
CA TRP A 15 2.24 -13.10 11.76
C TRP A 15 2.66 -12.02 12.77
N PRO A 16 2.70 -12.25 14.11
CA PRO A 16 3.28 -11.27 15.05
C PRO A 16 4.78 -11.06 14.83
N ALA A 17 5.54 -12.12 14.55
CA ALA A 17 6.96 -11.99 14.19
C ALA A 17 7.14 -11.20 12.89
N SER A 18 6.22 -11.35 11.94
CA SER A 18 6.20 -10.58 10.69
C SER A 18 5.86 -9.10 10.94
N VAL A 19 5.00 -8.77 11.91
CA VAL A 19 4.75 -7.39 12.36
C VAL A 19 6.03 -6.75 12.89
N LEU A 20 6.74 -7.45 13.79
CA LEU A 20 8.04 -6.96 14.31
C LEU A 20 9.06 -6.78 13.17
N SER A 21 9.09 -7.71 12.22
CA SER A 21 9.94 -7.61 11.04
C SER A 21 9.62 -6.37 10.20
N GLY A 22 8.33 -6.03 10.04
CA GLY A 22 7.90 -4.80 9.38
C GLY A 22 8.38 -3.53 10.09
N ILE A 23 8.29 -3.48 11.43
CA ILE A 23 8.77 -2.34 12.24
C ILE A 23 10.29 -2.20 12.13
N ILE A 24 11.02 -3.31 12.24
CA ILE A 24 12.49 -3.34 12.11
C ILE A 24 12.91 -2.89 10.71
N MET A 25 12.22 -3.36 9.67
CA MET A 25 12.43 -2.94 8.29
C MET A 25 12.24 -1.42 8.13
N CYS A 26 11.18 -0.83 8.69
CA CYS A 26 10.97 0.61 8.66
C CYS A 26 12.16 1.37 9.27
N LYS A 27 12.63 0.94 10.45
CA LYS A 27 13.78 1.57 11.12
C LYS A 27 15.05 1.48 10.27
N ILE A 28 15.40 0.28 9.79
CA ILE A 28 16.62 0.05 9.00
C ILE A 28 16.58 0.89 7.72
N VAL A 29 15.47 0.86 6.99
CA VAL A 29 15.36 1.60 5.72
C VAL A 29 15.30 3.10 5.95
N TYR A 30 14.70 3.58 7.03
CA TYR A 30 14.73 5.00 7.41
C TYR A 30 16.17 5.50 7.62
N GLU A 31 16.96 4.77 8.42
CA GLU A 31 18.37 5.10 8.70
C GLU A 31 19.22 5.00 7.42
N ALA A 32 19.08 3.91 6.66
CA ALA A 32 19.79 3.72 5.39
C ALA A 32 19.44 4.82 4.38
N THR A 33 18.17 5.22 4.27
CA THR A 33 17.73 6.32 3.41
C THR A 33 18.44 7.61 3.81
N GLY A 34 18.51 7.93 5.10
CA GLY A 34 19.22 9.11 5.59
C GLY A 34 20.72 9.08 5.29
N LEU A 35 21.38 7.95 5.55
CA LEU A 35 22.81 7.77 5.31
C LEU A 35 23.16 7.89 3.83
N ILE A 36 22.48 7.13 2.95
CA ILE A 36 22.66 7.20 1.51
C ILE A 36 22.37 8.63 1.01
N SER A 37 21.29 9.24 1.48
CA SER A 37 20.91 10.58 1.04
C SER A 37 21.96 11.63 1.43
N SER A 38 22.54 11.53 2.62
CA SER A 38 23.60 12.43 3.08
C SER A 38 24.88 12.34 2.24
N GLN A 39 25.20 11.15 1.71
CA GLN A 39 26.41 10.91 0.92
C GLN A 39 26.24 11.30 -0.55
N TYR A 40 25.10 10.94 -1.16
CA TYR A 40 24.91 11.05 -2.61
C TYR A 40 24.09 12.27 -3.04
N PHE A 41 23.32 12.89 -2.15
CA PHE A 41 22.42 13.98 -2.49
C PHE A 41 22.81 15.27 -1.76
N LYS A 42 23.58 16.14 -2.43
CA LYS A 42 24.02 17.44 -1.88
C LYS A 42 22.86 18.32 -1.37
N GLY A 43 21.67 18.17 -1.95
CA GLY A 43 20.46 18.86 -1.52
C GLY A 43 19.96 18.41 -0.14
N TYR A 44 20.19 17.16 0.24
CA TYR A 44 19.71 16.58 1.50
C TYR A 44 20.27 17.31 2.72
N ALA A 45 21.57 17.64 2.71
CA ALA A 45 22.21 18.36 3.81
C ALA A 45 21.55 19.72 4.11
N LYS A 46 21.00 20.38 3.07
CA LYS A 46 20.36 21.70 3.13
C LYS A 46 18.90 21.65 3.55
N LEU A 47 18.29 20.46 3.63
CA LEU A 47 16.91 20.31 4.05
C LEU A 47 16.74 20.66 5.53
N SER A 48 15.58 21.22 5.88
CA SER A 48 15.19 21.40 7.28
C SER A 48 15.03 20.05 7.97
N ASN A 49 15.03 20.03 9.31
CA ASN A 49 14.85 18.79 10.08
C ASN A 49 13.52 18.09 9.72
N ALA A 50 12.43 18.85 9.58
CA ALA A 50 11.14 18.31 9.18
C ALA A 50 11.18 17.69 7.77
N GLN A 51 11.86 18.35 6.82
CA GLN A 51 12.03 17.81 5.46
C GLN A 51 12.90 16.55 5.43
N LYS A 52 13.94 16.46 6.27
CA LYS A 52 14.76 15.24 6.38
C LYS A 52 13.96 14.08 6.95
N VAL A 53 13.10 14.34 7.94
CA VAL A 53 12.18 13.33 8.48
C VAL A 53 11.24 12.85 7.38
N GLU A 54 10.55 13.75 6.67
CA GLU A 54 9.64 13.36 5.58
C GLU A 54 10.37 12.62 4.46
N TRP A 55 11.58 13.07 4.12
CA TRP A 55 12.44 12.45 3.11
C TRP A 55 12.76 11.00 3.47
N ASN A 56 13.18 10.75 4.70
CA ASN A 56 13.53 9.41 5.16
C ASN A 56 12.28 8.52 5.32
N ASN A 57 11.16 9.10 5.78
CA ASN A 57 9.88 8.42 5.91
C ASN A 57 9.38 7.88 4.56
N ARG A 58 9.47 8.69 3.50
CA ARG A 58 9.17 8.29 2.13
C ARG A 58 10.08 7.17 1.62
N GLY A 59 11.28 7.04 2.15
CA GLY A 59 12.23 5.98 1.80
C GLY A 59 11.70 4.59 2.18
N PHE A 60 11.33 4.38 3.45
CA PHE A 60 10.80 3.08 3.87
C PHE A 60 9.37 2.83 3.32
N SER A 61 8.57 3.88 3.12
CA SER A 61 7.28 3.78 2.43
C SER A 61 7.43 3.29 0.99
N THR A 62 8.41 3.82 0.24
CA THR A 62 8.71 3.31 -1.11
C THR A 62 9.21 1.87 -1.09
N PHE A 63 10.05 1.50 -0.13
CA PHE A 63 10.57 0.14 -0.01
C PHE A 63 9.44 -0.87 0.27
N HIS A 64 8.59 -0.60 1.27
CA HIS A 64 7.41 -1.41 1.58
C HIS A 64 6.51 -1.55 0.34
N ALA A 65 6.17 -0.43 -0.29
CA ALA A 65 5.27 -0.38 -1.43
C ALA A 65 5.73 -1.26 -2.60
N VAL A 66 7.03 -1.27 -2.92
CA VAL A 66 7.59 -2.14 -3.97
C VAL A 66 7.44 -3.61 -3.59
N ILE A 67 7.80 -3.98 -2.36
CA ILE A 67 7.72 -5.38 -1.89
C ILE A 67 6.29 -5.87 -1.93
N VAL A 68 5.34 -5.14 -1.33
CA VAL A 68 3.95 -5.60 -1.27
C VAL A 68 3.27 -5.59 -2.64
N ALA A 69 3.62 -4.66 -3.53
CA ALA A 69 3.11 -4.70 -4.90
C ALA A 69 3.55 -5.96 -5.64
N VAL A 70 4.84 -6.32 -5.55
CA VAL A 70 5.37 -7.53 -6.20
C VAL A 70 4.75 -8.78 -5.59
N LEU A 71 4.72 -8.89 -4.26
CA LEU A 71 4.20 -10.08 -3.59
C LEU A 71 2.68 -10.23 -3.74
N SER A 72 1.91 -9.14 -3.70
CA SER A 72 0.47 -9.17 -3.98
C SER A 72 0.18 -9.59 -5.41
N PHE A 73 0.94 -9.07 -6.39
CA PHE A 73 0.79 -9.48 -7.80
C PHE A 73 1.10 -10.98 -7.96
N HIS A 74 2.21 -11.44 -7.37
CA HIS A 74 2.58 -12.85 -7.40
C HIS A 74 1.47 -13.73 -6.81
N LEU A 75 0.99 -13.42 -5.60
CA LEU A 75 -0.03 -14.21 -4.90
C LEU A 75 -1.37 -14.22 -5.64
N VAL A 76 -1.82 -13.08 -6.15
CA VAL A 76 -3.15 -12.96 -6.78
C VAL A 76 -3.16 -13.45 -8.24
N VAL A 77 -2.09 -13.22 -9.00
CA VAL A 77 -2.10 -13.42 -10.47
C VAL A 77 -1.27 -14.64 -10.89
N GLN A 78 -0.10 -14.86 -10.28
CA GLN A 78 0.85 -15.86 -10.75
C GLN A 78 0.71 -17.20 -10.02
N SER A 79 0.49 -17.15 -8.71
CA SER A 79 0.38 -18.33 -7.86
C SER A 79 -0.94 -19.07 -8.07
N ASP A 80 -0.99 -20.33 -7.63
CA ASP A 80 -2.22 -21.12 -7.67
C ASP A 80 -3.17 -20.79 -6.50
N LEU A 81 -2.80 -19.89 -5.57
CA LEU A 81 -3.54 -19.64 -4.33
C LEU A 81 -5.02 -19.26 -4.57
N PHE A 82 -5.30 -18.47 -5.60
CA PHE A 82 -6.64 -17.95 -5.90
C PHE A 82 -7.19 -18.37 -7.27
N LYS A 83 -6.69 -19.46 -7.86
CA LYS A 83 -7.26 -20.03 -9.10
C LYS A 83 -8.47 -20.92 -8.79
N ASP A 84 -9.55 -20.81 -9.55
CA ASP A 84 -10.84 -21.47 -9.21
C ASP A 84 -10.70 -22.97 -8.89
N ASP A 85 -9.87 -23.70 -9.65
CA ASP A 85 -9.70 -25.15 -9.55
C ASP A 85 -8.69 -25.64 -8.48
N SER A 86 -8.02 -24.74 -7.75
CA SER A 86 -6.77 -25.11 -7.08
C SER A 86 -6.88 -25.84 -5.74
N GLN A 87 -8.02 -25.83 -5.03
CA GLN A 87 -8.07 -26.31 -3.64
C GLN A 87 -9.42 -26.87 -3.16
N GLY A 88 -10.51 -26.81 -3.94
CA GLY A 88 -11.85 -27.19 -3.45
C GLY A 88 -12.40 -26.33 -2.30
N GLU A 89 -11.67 -25.28 -1.90
CA GLU A 89 -12.03 -24.34 -0.85
C GLU A 89 -12.57 -23.02 -1.43
N MET A 90 -13.50 -22.37 -0.74
CA MET A 90 -14.01 -21.05 -1.12
C MET A 90 -12.89 -20.01 -1.14
N MET A 91 -12.88 -19.15 -2.16
CA MET A 91 -11.88 -18.09 -2.37
C MET A 91 -11.64 -17.23 -1.12
N VAL A 92 -12.71 -16.94 -0.38
CA VAL A 92 -12.68 -16.13 0.85
C VAL A 92 -11.94 -16.78 2.02
N ASN A 93 -11.72 -18.10 2.01
CA ASN A 93 -11.02 -18.80 3.09
C ASN A 93 -9.56 -19.12 2.72
N ARG A 94 -9.16 -18.94 1.45
CA ARG A 94 -7.82 -19.29 1.00
C ARG A 94 -6.78 -18.32 1.53
N LYS A 95 -5.71 -18.88 2.10
CA LYS A 95 -4.55 -18.15 2.60
C LYS A 95 -3.28 -18.99 2.47
N SER A 96 -2.14 -18.34 2.69
CA SER A 96 -0.83 -18.98 2.71
C SER A 96 0.04 -18.36 3.79
N THR A 97 1.09 -19.08 4.21
CA THR A 97 2.13 -18.56 5.09
C THR A 97 2.74 -17.26 4.55
N LEU A 98 2.95 -17.18 3.23
CA LEU A 98 3.51 -15.99 2.58
C LEU A 98 2.54 -14.79 2.67
N SER A 99 1.25 -14.99 2.42
CA SER A 99 0.26 -13.91 2.53
C SER A 99 0.09 -13.43 3.98
N ASP A 100 0.10 -14.35 4.96
CA ASP A 100 0.11 -14.00 6.39
C ASP A 100 1.36 -13.17 6.75
N SER A 101 2.54 -13.53 6.24
CA SER A 101 3.76 -12.74 6.44
C SER A 101 3.72 -11.37 5.77
N VAL A 102 3.20 -11.26 4.54
CA VAL A 102 3.02 -9.98 3.84
C VAL A 102 2.10 -9.05 4.64
N PHE A 103 1.02 -9.60 5.20
CA PHE A 103 0.06 -8.85 6.00
C PHE A 103 0.64 -8.41 7.33
N GLY A 104 1.34 -9.31 8.04
CA GLY A 104 2.05 -8.97 9.26
C GLY A 104 3.07 -7.86 9.04
N MET A 105 3.96 -8.00 8.03
CA MET A 105 4.92 -6.94 7.68
C MET A 105 4.23 -5.62 7.33
N SER A 106 3.11 -5.67 6.60
CA SER A 106 2.34 -4.47 6.24
C SER A 106 1.70 -3.80 7.45
N LEU A 107 1.20 -4.57 8.41
CA LEU A 107 0.66 -4.05 9.66
C LEU A 107 1.75 -3.34 10.48
N GLY A 108 2.96 -3.92 10.55
CA GLY A 108 4.13 -3.29 11.17
C GLY A 108 4.58 -2.00 10.47
N TYR A 109 4.53 -1.97 9.15
CA TYR A 109 4.76 -0.77 8.34
C TYR A 109 3.73 0.33 8.64
N PHE A 110 2.44 0.05 8.48
CA PHE A 110 1.38 1.04 8.70
C PHE A 110 1.38 1.57 10.14
N LEU A 111 1.72 0.74 11.12
CA LEU A 111 1.86 1.16 12.51
C LEU A 111 3.03 2.14 12.69
N SER A 112 4.18 1.83 12.09
CA SER A 112 5.37 2.70 12.14
C SER A 112 5.12 4.04 11.45
N ASP A 113 4.53 4.01 10.24
CA ASP A 113 4.23 5.22 9.47
C ASP A 113 3.16 6.08 10.16
N LEU A 114 2.10 5.45 10.70
CA LEU A 114 1.10 6.17 11.49
C LEU A 114 1.71 6.81 12.73
N GLY A 115 2.59 6.11 13.45
CA GLY A 115 3.31 6.65 14.60
C GLY A 115 4.11 7.90 14.24
N MET A 116 4.82 7.86 13.11
CA MET A 116 5.55 9.03 12.58
C MET A 116 4.60 10.17 12.20
N ILE A 117 3.51 9.88 11.48
CA ILE A 117 2.51 10.89 11.08
C ILE A 117 1.91 11.58 12.31
N LEU A 118 1.57 10.84 13.36
CA LEU A 118 1.02 11.39 14.60
C LEU A 118 2.04 12.22 15.36
N TRP A 119 3.28 11.73 15.49
CA TRP A 119 4.34 12.42 16.22
C TRP A 119 4.71 13.77 15.60
N TYR A 120 4.71 13.83 14.26
CA TYR A 120 5.04 15.03 13.50
C TYR A 120 3.80 15.70 12.90
N PHE A 121 2.59 15.42 13.40
CA PHE A 121 1.36 15.99 12.85
C PHE A 121 1.34 17.52 12.99
N PRO A 122 0.95 18.29 11.95
CA PRO A 122 0.48 17.88 10.62
C PRO A 122 1.56 17.88 9.52
N ALA A 123 2.85 17.91 9.86
CA ALA A 123 3.94 18.10 8.92
C ALA A 123 4.14 16.93 7.94
N LEU A 124 3.90 15.69 8.35
CA LEU A 124 4.11 14.49 7.52
C LEU A 124 2.86 14.00 6.76
N GLY A 125 1.67 14.50 7.11
CA GLY A 125 0.43 14.01 6.51
C GLY A 125 -0.83 14.76 6.96
N GLY A 126 -1.81 14.79 6.07
CA GLY A 126 -3.16 15.26 6.37
C GLY A 126 -4.05 14.19 7.03
N LYS A 127 -5.25 14.60 7.47
CA LYS A 127 -6.24 13.74 8.12
C LYS A 127 -6.64 12.54 7.26
N GLU A 128 -6.59 12.68 5.94
CA GLU A 128 -6.85 11.59 5.00
C GLU A 128 -5.87 10.42 5.16
N TYR A 129 -4.60 10.69 5.52
CA TYR A 129 -3.63 9.63 5.73
C TYR A 129 -3.92 8.86 7.01
N LEU A 130 -4.40 9.53 8.07
CA LEU A 130 -4.83 8.88 9.32
C LEU A 130 -5.98 7.91 9.05
N ILE A 131 -7.00 8.34 8.30
CA ILE A 131 -8.15 7.51 7.93
C ILE A 131 -7.68 6.33 7.07
N HIS A 132 -6.86 6.59 6.05
CA HIS A 132 -6.31 5.56 5.18
C HIS A 132 -5.55 4.49 5.97
N HIS A 133 -4.61 4.90 6.83
CA HIS A 133 -3.80 3.99 7.64
C HIS A 133 -4.66 3.19 8.63
N GLY A 134 -5.60 3.86 9.30
CA GLY A 134 -6.52 3.21 10.23
C GLY A 134 -7.37 2.13 9.55
N LEU A 135 -7.97 2.45 8.39
CA LEU A 135 -8.77 1.50 7.60
C LEU A 135 -7.93 0.33 7.07
N SER A 136 -6.71 0.61 6.60
CA SER A 136 -5.77 -0.41 6.12
C SER A 136 -5.39 -1.39 7.24
N MET A 137 -4.95 -0.87 8.39
CA MET A 137 -4.56 -1.70 9.54
C MET A 137 -5.73 -2.51 10.09
N TYR A 138 -6.90 -1.89 10.22
CA TYR A 138 -8.13 -2.56 10.65
C TYR A 138 -8.45 -3.75 9.74
N SER A 139 -8.42 -3.55 8.42
CA SER A 139 -8.76 -4.59 7.44
C SER A 139 -7.73 -5.73 7.41
N ILE A 140 -6.44 -5.38 7.46
CA ILE A 140 -5.33 -6.35 7.52
C ILE A 140 -5.42 -7.18 8.80
N PHE A 141 -5.62 -6.53 9.95
CA PHE A 141 -5.74 -7.20 11.24
C PHE A 141 -6.92 -8.18 11.27
N LEU A 142 -8.09 -7.75 10.82
CA LEU A 142 -9.26 -8.63 10.72
C LEU A 142 -9.00 -9.84 9.80
N SER A 143 -8.33 -9.64 8.69
CA SER A 143 -8.00 -10.72 7.75
C SER A 143 -6.99 -11.72 8.34
N LEU A 144 -5.99 -11.23 9.08
CA LEU A 144 -5.01 -12.07 9.80
C LEU A 144 -5.67 -12.92 10.90
N VAL A 145 -6.47 -12.29 11.76
CA VAL A 145 -7.09 -12.99 12.91
C VAL A 145 -8.14 -14.01 12.45
N SER A 146 -8.87 -13.70 11.38
CA SER A 146 -9.90 -14.61 10.86
C SER A 146 -9.37 -15.63 9.86
N GLY A 147 -8.21 -15.39 9.24
CA GLY A 147 -7.73 -16.15 8.09
C GLY A 147 -8.57 -15.97 6.82
N LYS A 148 -9.48 -14.98 6.76
CA LYS A 148 -10.44 -14.81 5.67
C LYS A 148 -10.21 -13.52 4.87
N GLY A 149 -10.66 -13.52 3.63
CA GLY A 149 -10.72 -12.33 2.76
C GLY A 149 -9.36 -11.87 2.24
N GLN A 150 -8.33 -12.72 2.27
CA GLN A 150 -6.96 -12.29 1.95
C GLN A 150 -6.81 -11.82 0.50
N ILE A 151 -7.53 -12.42 -0.45
CA ILE A 151 -7.51 -11.97 -1.85
C ILE A 151 -7.82 -10.47 -1.99
N TYR A 152 -8.82 -9.99 -1.24
CA TYR A 152 -9.27 -8.61 -1.28
C TYR A 152 -8.26 -7.66 -0.64
N ILE A 153 -7.62 -8.07 0.46
CA ILE A 153 -6.53 -7.30 1.07
C ILE A 153 -5.32 -7.24 0.14
N LEU A 154 -4.96 -8.34 -0.53
CA LEU A 154 -3.85 -8.37 -1.49
C LEU A 154 -4.12 -7.46 -2.70
N MET A 155 -5.35 -7.47 -3.25
CA MET A 155 -5.75 -6.52 -4.29
C MET A 155 -5.59 -5.07 -3.82
N VAL A 156 -6.01 -4.74 -2.60
CA VAL A 156 -5.84 -3.39 -2.04
C VAL A 156 -4.36 -3.06 -1.79
N LEU A 157 -3.55 -3.99 -1.27
CA LEU A 157 -2.10 -3.78 -1.09
C LEU A 157 -1.37 -3.58 -2.42
N PHE A 158 -1.82 -4.21 -3.51
CA PHE A 158 -1.26 -3.97 -4.84
C PHE A 158 -1.39 -2.50 -5.29
N THR A 159 -2.35 -1.76 -4.73
CA THR A 159 -2.52 -0.32 -5.01
C THR A 159 -1.32 0.52 -4.52
N GLU A 160 -0.50 -0.01 -3.61
CA GLU A 160 0.75 0.63 -3.18
C GLU A 160 1.79 0.69 -4.32
N SER A 161 1.61 -0.05 -5.42
CA SER A 161 2.44 0.07 -6.63
C SER A 161 2.55 1.51 -7.16
N THR A 162 1.61 2.40 -6.85
CA THR A 162 1.67 3.81 -7.23
C THR A 162 2.52 4.68 -6.29
N THR A 163 2.73 4.24 -5.04
CA THR A 163 3.39 5.00 -3.96
C THR A 163 4.84 5.39 -4.30
N PRO A 164 5.67 4.54 -4.94
CA PRO A 164 7.00 4.95 -5.41
C PRO A 164 6.97 6.18 -6.33
N PHE A 165 5.98 6.28 -7.23
CA PHE A 165 5.86 7.42 -8.15
C PHE A 165 5.37 8.69 -7.45
N VAL A 166 4.52 8.55 -6.42
CA VAL A 166 4.11 9.66 -5.54
C VAL A 166 5.32 10.20 -4.77
N ASN A 167 6.11 9.31 -4.15
CA ASN A 167 7.30 9.69 -3.39
C ASN A 167 8.38 10.29 -4.29
N LEU A 168 8.64 9.70 -5.46
CA LEU A 168 9.56 10.24 -6.45
C LEU A 168 9.15 11.63 -6.91
N ARG A 169 7.85 11.86 -7.13
CA ARG A 169 7.33 13.19 -7.50
C ARG A 169 7.64 14.22 -6.41
N TRP A 170 7.46 13.85 -5.15
CA TRP A 170 7.78 14.72 -4.01
C TRP A 170 9.27 15.01 -3.91
N TYR A 171 10.15 14.00 -4.07
CA TYR A 171 11.60 14.21 -4.06
C TYR A 171 12.05 15.20 -5.15
N LEU A 172 11.50 15.04 -6.35
CA LEU A 172 11.79 15.95 -7.47
C LEU A 172 11.24 17.36 -7.23
N ASP A 173 10.09 17.49 -6.59
CA ASP A 173 9.56 18.80 -6.20
C ASP A 173 10.50 19.51 -5.21
N LEU A 174 10.87 18.79 -4.14
CA LEU A 174 11.76 19.31 -3.11
C LEU A 174 13.14 19.71 -3.67
N ALA A 175 13.62 18.98 -4.67
CA ALA A 175 14.87 19.29 -5.38
C ALA A 175 14.73 20.45 -6.41
N GLY A 176 13.57 21.12 -6.50
CA GLY A 176 13.31 22.20 -7.45
C GLY A 176 13.15 21.74 -8.90
N GLN A 177 12.94 20.44 -9.14
CA GLN A 177 12.95 19.82 -10.48
C GLN A 177 11.56 19.75 -11.14
N LYS A 178 10.59 20.56 -10.70
CA LYS A 178 9.22 20.60 -11.25
C LYS A 178 9.14 20.85 -12.77
N ASN A 179 10.15 21.50 -13.34
CA ASN A 179 10.20 21.84 -14.77
C ASN A 179 11.02 20.82 -15.60
N SER A 180 11.56 19.77 -14.98
CA SER A 180 12.36 18.76 -15.66
C SER A 180 11.51 17.80 -16.50
N LYS A 181 12.09 17.24 -17.57
CA LYS A 181 11.46 16.15 -18.35
C LYS A 181 11.15 14.93 -17.48
N PHE A 182 12.02 14.64 -16.52
CA PHE A 182 11.85 13.51 -15.60
C PHE A 182 10.64 13.68 -14.67
N TYR A 183 10.40 14.89 -14.13
CA TYR A 183 9.18 15.19 -13.35
C TYR A 183 7.89 15.07 -14.17
N ALA A 184 7.95 15.46 -15.45
CA ALA A 184 6.83 15.30 -16.37
C ALA A 184 6.56 13.81 -16.69
N PHE A 185 7.61 13.04 -17.02
CA PHE A 185 7.51 11.61 -17.28
C PHE A 185 6.96 10.83 -16.08
N ASN A 186 7.51 11.06 -14.88
CA ASN A 186 6.99 10.46 -13.65
C ASN A 186 5.51 10.81 -13.43
N GLY A 187 5.09 12.04 -13.77
CA GLY A 187 3.69 12.44 -13.70
C GLY A 187 2.77 11.66 -14.64
N ILE A 188 3.24 11.30 -15.83
CA ILE A 188 2.50 10.47 -16.80
C ILE A 188 2.39 9.03 -16.29
N VAL A 189 3.51 8.46 -15.82
CA VAL A 189 3.52 7.10 -15.24
C VAL A 189 2.61 7.03 -14.02
N LEU A 190 2.67 8.02 -13.12
CA LEU A 190 1.78 8.10 -11.97
C LEU A 190 0.30 8.18 -12.39
N PHE A 191 -0.04 8.93 -13.43
CA PHE A 191 -1.41 9.00 -13.93
C PHE A 191 -1.95 7.64 -14.40
N PHE A 192 -1.20 6.95 -15.27
CA PHE A 192 -1.62 5.64 -15.79
C PHE A 192 -1.59 4.57 -14.71
N GLY A 193 -0.56 4.57 -13.85
CA GLY A 193 -0.48 3.68 -12.70
C GLY A 193 -1.68 3.85 -11.76
N TRP A 194 -2.09 5.09 -11.48
CA TRP A 194 -3.27 5.36 -10.65
C TRP A 194 -4.56 4.89 -11.31
N LEU A 195 -4.74 5.16 -12.61
CA LEU A 195 -5.89 4.69 -13.36
C LEU A 195 -6.02 3.17 -13.28
N VAL A 196 -4.94 2.44 -13.55
CA VAL A 196 -4.96 0.97 -13.55
C VAL A 196 -5.08 0.41 -12.14
N ALA A 197 -4.15 0.73 -11.25
CA ALA A 197 -4.03 0.08 -9.95
C ALA A 197 -5.05 0.57 -8.92
N ARG A 198 -5.64 1.77 -9.06
CA ARG A 198 -6.53 2.36 -8.06
C ARG A 198 -7.95 2.62 -8.54
N ILE A 199 -8.19 2.76 -9.85
CA ILE A 199 -9.54 2.95 -10.41
C ILE A 199 -10.05 1.64 -11.03
N LEU A 200 -9.36 1.13 -12.07
CA LEU A 200 -9.79 -0.09 -12.77
C LEU A 200 -9.73 -1.32 -11.85
N LEU A 201 -8.70 -1.43 -11.02
CA LEU A 201 -8.62 -2.51 -10.04
C LEU A 201 -9.78 -2.49 -9.04
N PHE A 202 -10.23 -1.32 -8.58
CA PHE A 202 -11.38 -1.24 -7.68
C PHE A 202 -12.68 -1.61 -8.39
N ILE A 203 -12.84 -1.28 -9.68
CA ILE A 203 -13.97 -1.77 -10.48
C ILE A 203 -13.94 -3.30 -10.54
N TYR A 204 -12.79 -3.89 -10.86
CA TYR A 204 -12.61 -5.34 -10.87
C TYR A 204 -12.86 -5.96 -9.50
N PHE A 205 -12.37 -5.35 -8.43
CA PHE A 205 -12.60 -5.78 -7.05
C PHE A 205 -14.10 -5.91 -6.74
N TYR A 206 -14.92 -4.92 -7.09
CA TYR A 206 -16.37 -4.99 -6.87
C TYR A 206 -17.06 -6.01 -7.76
N MET A 207 -16.64 -6.12 -9.02
CA MET A 207 -17.13 -7.18 -9.92
C MET A 207 -16.83 -8.57 -9.32
N HIS A 208 -15.63 -8.75 -8.75
CA HIS A 208 -15.23 -9.99 -8.11
C HIS A 208 -16.04 -10.27 -6.83
N ILE A 209 -16.27 -9.27 -5.98
CA ILE A 209 -17.16 -9.38 -4.82
C ILE A 209 -18.57 -9.79 -5.24
N TYR A 210 -19.11 -9.16 -6.29
CA TYR A 210 -20.44 -9.45 -6.80
C TYR A 210 -20.55 -10.88 -7.33
N ALA A 211 -19.56 -11.32 -8.12
CA ALA A 211 -19.51 -12.69 -8.66
C ALA A 211 -19.38 -13.76 -7.56
N HIS A 212 -18.73 -13.42 -6.44
CA HIS A 212 -18.49 -14.33 -5.32
C HIS A 212 -19.35 -14.01 -4.08
N PHE A 213 -20.48 -13.31 -4.26
CA PHE A 213 -21.24 -12.73 -3.15
C PHE A 213 -21.71 -13.78 -2.14
N ASP A 214 -22.07 -14.98 -2.60
CA ASP A 214 -22.45 -16.08 -1.72
C ASP A 214 -21.30 -16.51 -0.80
N GLN A 215 -20.05 -16.49 -1.28
CA GLN A 215 -18.88 -16.74 -0.45
C GLN A 215 -18.63 -15.58 0.54
N ILE A 216 -18.84 -14.33 0.11
CA ILE A 216 -18.71 -13.15 0.97
C ILE A 216 -19.64 -13.23 2.19
N ARG A 217 -20.87 -13.75 2.01
CA ARG A 217 -21.83 -13.97 3.10
C ARG A 217 -21.38 -15.00 4.14
N THR A 218 -20.44 -15.89 3.79
CA THR A 218 -19.90 -16.91 4.72
C THR A 218 -18.74 -16.40 5.60
N VAL A 219 -18.29 -15.17 5.37
CA VAL A 219 -17.34 -14.49 6.25
C VAL A 219 -18.03 -14.19 7.59
N PHE A 220 -17.26 -14.08 8.67
CA PHE A 220 -17.78 -13.67 9.98
C PHE A 220 -18.44 -12.27 9.89
N PRO A 221 -19.45 -11.96 10.72
CA PRO A 221 -20.29 -10.77 10.54
C PRO A 221 -19.51 -9.46 10.41
N LEU A 222 -18.53 -9.22 11.28
CA LEU A 222 -17.70 -8.02 11.23
C LEU A 222 -16.89 -7.94 9.93
N GLY A 223 -16.35 -9.06 9.44
CA GLY A 223 -15.62 -9.12 8.17
C GLY A 223 -16.52 -8.85 6.96
N PHE A 224 -17.75 -9.38 6.97
CA PHE A 224 -18.76 -9.11 5.94
C PHE A 224 -19.05 -7.60 5.84
N TYR A 225 -19.41 -6.94 6.94
CA TYR A 225 -19.68 -5.50 6.92
C TYR A 225 -18.43 -4.69 6.55
N SER A 226 -17.25 -5.13 6.99
CA SER A 226 -15.98 -4.46 6.65
C SER A 226 -15.71 -4.49 5.15
N LEU A 227 -15.92 -5.63 4.48
CA LEU A 227 -15.79 -5.75 3.02
C LEU A 227 -16.78 -4.88 2.24
N LEU A 228 -17.93 -4.53 2.85
CA LEU A 228 -18.92 -3.65 2.23
C LEU A 228 -18.71 -2.17 2.52
N VAL A 229 -18.01 -1.80 3.60
CA VAL A 229 -17.87 -0.39 4.04
C VAL A 229 -16.48 0.17 3.78
N VAL A 230 -15.42 -0.59 4.08
CA VAL A 230 -14.05 -0.08 3.98
C VAL A 230 -13.62 0.14 2.52
N PRO A 231 -13.83 -0.81 1.57
CA PRO A 231 -13.44 -0.58 0.19
C PRO A 231 -14.11 0.62 -0.46
N PRO A 232 -15.42 0.94 -0.23
CA PRO A 232 -16.02 2.16 -0.77
C PRO A 232 -15.37 3.44 -0.25
N MET A 233 -14.99 3.48 1.02
CA MET A 233 -14.25 4.63 1.59
C MET A 233 -12.91 4.80 0.88
N LEU A 234 -12.13 3.72 0.72
CA LEU A 234 -10.85 3.75 0.02
C LEU A 234 -11.01 4.13 -1.46
N ALA A 235 -12.05 3.62 -2.13
CA ALA A 235 -12.37 3.96 -3.52
C ALA A 235 -12.67 5.45 -3.68
N MET A 236 -13.47 6.03 -2.78
CA MET A 236 -13.77 7.46 -2.78
C MET A 236 -12.49 8.31 -2.62
N MET A 237 -11.60 7.92 -1.70
CA MET A 237 -10.30 8.58 -1.53
C MET A 237 -9.46 8.48 -2.81
N ASN A 238 -9.42 7.32 -3.46
CA ASN A 238 -8.72 7.10 -4.71
C ASN A 238 -9.26 7.96 -5.85
N VAL A 239 -10.57 8.19 -5.93
CA VAL A 239 -11.20 9.10 -6.90
C VAL A 239 -10.80 10.55 -6.65
N VAL A 240 -10.84 11.00 -5.39
CA VAL A 240 -10.44 12.37 -5.01
C VAL A 240 -8.97 12.64 -5.35
N TRP A 241 -8.08 11.70 -5.04
CA TRP A 241 -6.67 11.80 -5.38
C TRP A 241 -6.42 11.71 -6.89
N PHE A 242 -7.15 10.84 -7.61
CA PHE A 242 -7.05 10.76 -9.07
C PHE A 242 -7.43 12.09 -9.72
N TRP A 243 -8.49 12.74 -9.25
CA TRP A 243 -8.86 14.08 -9.70
C TRP A 243 -7.75 15.12 -9.49
N LYS A 244 -7.04 15.08 -8.36
CA LYS A 244 -5.85 15.93 -8.13
C LYS A 244 -4.73 15.64 -9.12
N ILE A 245 -4.48 14.37 -9.44
CA ILE A 245 -3.48 13.94 -10.43
C ILE A 245 -3.86 14.42 -11.84
N CYS A 246 -5.12 14.25 -12.26
CA CYS A 246 -5.65 14.75 -13.54
C CYS A 246 -5.43 16.26 -13.68
N LYS A 247 -5.77 17.03 -12.63
CA LYS A 247 -5.53 18.49 -12.59
C LYS A 247 -4.04 18.82 -12.72
N GLY A 248 -3.18 18.09 -12.00
CA GLY A 248 -1.73 18.24 -12.08
C GLY A 248 -1.18 17.98 -13.48
N LEU A 249 -1.62 16.90 -14.13
CA LEU A 249 -1.21 16.55 -15.49
C LEU A 249 -1.68 17.59 -16.51
N LYS A 250 -2.95 18.03 -16.45
CA LYS A 250 -3.48 19.09 -17.32
C LYS A 250 -2.63 20.36 -17.23
N LYS A 251 -2.23 20.77 -16.02
CA LYS A 251 -1.35 21.93 -15.81
C LYS A 251 0.03 21.75 -16.47
N THR A 252 0.61 20.57 -16.38
CA THR A 252 1.90 20.27 -17.03
C THR A 252 1.79 20.31 -18.56
N LEU A 253 0.73 19.72 -19.13
CA LEU A 253 0.51 19.69 -20.58
C LEU A 253 0.25 21.08 -21.17
N MET A 254 -0.57 21.90 -20.49
CA MET A 254 -0.82 23.29 -20.91
C MET A 254 0.47 24.12 -20.93
N LYS A 255 1.32 23.99 -19.91
CA LYS A 255 2.63 24.67 -19.89
C LYS A 255 3.57 24.22 -21.02
N ALA A 256 3.56 22.94 -21.37
CA ALA A 256 4.36 22.44 -22.48
C ALA A 256 3.88 22.99 -23.84
N ARG A 257 2.56 23.17 -24.01
CA ARG A 257 1.97 23.75 -25.22
C ARG A 257 2.31 25.22 -25.41
N HIS A 258 2.40 26.01 -24.32
CA HIS A 258 2.79 27.44 -24.39
C HIS A 258 4.29 27.69 -24.59
N ARG A 259 5.14 26.66 -24.47
CA ARG A 259 6.59 26.76 -24.73
C ARG A 259 6.96 26.34 -26.17
N LYS A 260 6.02 25.78 -26.92
CA LYS A 260 6.10 25.56 -28.36
C LYS A 260 5.48 26.76 -29.06
#